data_AF-A0A7C2PI83-F1
#
_entry.id   AF-A0A7C2PI83-F1
#
_cell.length_a   1.000
_cell.length_b   1.000
_cell.length_c   1.000
_cell.angle_alpha   90.00
_cell.angle_beta   90.00
_cell.angle_gamma   90.00
#
_symmetry.space_group_name_H-M   'P 1'
#
loop_
_entity.id
_entity.type
_entity.pdbx_description
1 polymer ?
#
loop_
_entity_poly.entity_id
_entity_poly.type
_entity_poly.pdbx_seq_one_letter_code
_entity_poly.pdbx_strand_id
1 'polypeptide(L)'
;MEATEQVKFNRDDFIASDWRQVVSAETIHGYASISQAFGRSSNLYMEDGESSKGYMMKLLSKACSMMFEVKSINEPFKPIFQDFQEGTRSAIPEDLTVDELCFFEGILSEVDDIWLKARIADLLWLCRKPKLPDHARIAINAYRSHAINAKTWKQDVGNCWERACRLCLQIKDFATLELIEKELYSAFLINYADSPFMVLWLAQMLDNLGLAKDKHAEIAQRLFIIAQKMHESNEFDNARFYLELAVKKYQQDKDEQGWLDSLIMIAKSHELEADQRSAESMMIANGCYEKAIQGYRRIPVKNRIAYDVDNRVQSL
;
A
#
# COMPACT_ATOMS: atom_id res chain seq x y z
N MET A 1 -6.20 -45.66 5.14
CA MET A 1 -5.37 -44.84 6.05
C MET A 1 -4.02 -44.74 5.38
N GLU A 2 -3.90 -43.86 4.38
CA GLU A 2 -2.64 -43.62 3.68
C GLU A 2 -1.69 -42.94 4.65
N ALA A 3 -0.52 -43.53 4.86
CA ALA A 3 0.56 -42.91 5.59
C ALA A 3 0.89 -41.60 4.89
N THR A 4 0.62 -40.48 5.56
CA THR A 4 0.99 -39.16 5.07
C THR A 4 2.51 -39.14 5.05
N GLU A 5 3.10 -39.27 3.86
CA GLU A 5 4.53 -39.22 3.68
C GLU A 5 5.05 -37.93 4.30
N GLN A 6 5.92 -38.04 5.30
CA GLN A 6 6.41 -36.88 6.02
C GLN A 6 7.28 -36.08 5.06
N VAL A 7 6.74 -34.96 4.56
CA VAL A 7 7.39 -34.09 3.60
C VAL A 7 8.75 -33.67 4.15
N LYS A 8 9.82 -34.15 3.52
CA LYS A 8 11.20 -33.82 3.90
C LYS A 8 11.66 -32.61 3.09
N PHE A 9 11.61 -31.44 3.72
CA PHE A 9 12.24 -30.24 3.19
C PHE A 9 13.77 -30.37 3.27
N ASN A 10 14.46 -30.09 2.16
CA ASN A 10 15.91 -30.23 2.07
C ASN A 10 16.52 -28.98 1.42
N ARG A 11 17.49 -28.37 2.10
CA ARG A 11 18.19 -27.17 1.62
C ARG A 11 18.95 -27.43 0.31
N ASP A 12 19.55 -28.60 0.15
CA ASP A 12 20.31 -28.92 -1.07
C ASP A 12 19.38 -29.06 -2.28
N ASP A 13 18.20 -29.63 -2.09
CA ASP A 13 17.18 -29.71 -3.14
C ASP A 13 16.62 -28.33 -3.49
N PHE A 14 16.49 -27.42 -2.52
CA PHE A 14 16.13 -26.02 -2.79
C PHE A 14 17.22 -25.33 -3.64
N ILE A 15 18.49 -25.49 -3.29
CA ILE A 15 19.61 -24.91 -4.05
C ILE A 15 19.66 -25.47 -5.48
N ALA A 16 19.38 -26.77 -5.64
CA ALA A 16 19.35 -27.46 -6.92
C ALA A 16 18.03 -27.28 -7.70
N SER A 17 17.07 -26.51 -7.18
CA SER A 17 15.80 -26.23 -7.85
C SER A 17 15.86 -24.95 -8.68
N ASP A 18 14.86 -24.78 -9.56
CA ASP A 18 14.76 -23.66 -10.48
C ASP A 18 14.02 -22.45 -9.90
N TRP A 19 14.03 -22.30 -8.57
CA TRP A 19 13.26 -21.25 -7.90
C TRP A 19 13.65 -19.84 -8.38
N ARG A 20 14.91 -19.63 -8.79
CA ARG A 20 15.39 -18.35 -9.35
C ARG A 20 14.72 -18.04 -10.68
N GLN A 21 14.66 -19.03 -11.58
CA GLN A 21 14.00 -18.89 -12.87
C GLN A 21 12.50 -18.64 -12.69
N VAL A 22 11.89 -19.25 -11.66
CA VAL A 22 10.48 -19.03 -11.34
C VAL A 22 10.20 -17.58 -10.96
N VAL A 23 11.08 -16.93 -10.19
CA VAL A 23 10.89 -15.53 -9.74
C VAL A 23 11.49 -14.47 -10.66
N SER A 24 12.31 -14.85 -11.65
CA SER A 24 12.89 -13.93 -12.63
C SER A 24 12.03 -13.70 -13.87
N ALA A 25 10.82 -14.26 -13.94
CA ALA A 25 9.97 -14.15 -15.11
C ALA A 25 9.45 -12.70 -15.33
N GLU A 26 9.47 -12.24 -16.59
CA GLU A 26 9.10 -10.85 -16.96
C GLU A 26 7.65 -10.46 -16.60
N THR A 27 6.78 -11.44 -16.36
CA THR A 27 5.35 -11.24 -16.04
C THR A 27 5.08 -11.07 -14.54
N ILE A 28 6.14 -10.99 -13.72
CA ILE A 28 6.01 -10.88 -12.27
C ILE A 28 5.74 -9.44 -11.83
N HIS A 29 4.58 -9.26 -11.20
CA HIS A 29 4.04 -7.99 -10.73
C HIS A 29 3.48 -8.19 -9.31
N GLY A 30 4.38 -8.30 -8.32
CA GLY A 30 4.01 -8.48 -6.92
C GLY A 30 3.67 -9.91 -6.53
N TYR A 31 3.15 -10.08 -5.31
CA TYR A 31 3.11 -11.39 -4.65
C TYR A 31 2.15 -12.39 -5.28
N ALA A 32 1.02 -11.93 -5.81
CA ALA A 32 0.06 -12.81 -6.48
C ALA A 32 0.68 -13.55 -7.67
N SER A 33 1.46 -12.85 -8.50
CA SER A 33 2.13 -13.45 -9.66
C SER A 33 3.22 -14.45 -9.25
N ILE A 34 3.99 -14.14 -8.22
CA ILE A 34 5.03 -15.01 -7.64
C ILE A 34 4.40 -16.29 -7.08
N SER A 35 3.31 -16.14 -6.31
CA SER A 35 2.59 -17.28 -5.75
C SER A 35 2.09 -18.22 -6.85
N GLN A 36 1.51 -17.69 -7.93
CA GLN A 36 1.05 -18.49 -9.07
C GLN A 36 2.22 -19.17 -9.79
N ALA A 37 3.34 -18.47 -9.99
CA ALA A 37 4.52 -19.03 -10.64
C ALA A 37 5.08 -20.22 -9.86
N PHE A 38 5.23 -20.08 -8.53
CA PHE A 38 5.62 -21.18 -7.65
C PHE A 38 4.59 -22.32 -7.64
N GLY A 39 3.29 -22.01 -7.68
CA GLY A 39 2.24 -23.02 -7.75
C GLY A 39 2.33 -23.86 -9.03
N ARG A 40 2.61 -23.24 -10.18
CA ARG A 40 2.83 -23.95 -11.45
C ARG A 40 4.10 -24.81 -11.40
N SER A 41 5.21 -24.24 -10.92
CA SER A 41 6.48 -24.97 -10.76
C SER A 41 6.34 -26.17 -9.80
N SER A 42 5.55 -26.03 -8.74
CA SER A 42 5.18 -27.13 -7.86
C SER A 42 4.51 -28.28 -8.61
N ASN A 43 3.55 -27.98 -9.47
CA ASN A 43 2.84 -29.02 -10.22
C ASN A 43 3.78 -29.75 -11.20
N LEU A 44 4.66 -29.01 -11.89
CA LEU A 44 5.64 -29.59 -12.81
C LEU A 44 6.59 -30.55 -12.09
N TYR A 45 7.19 -30.14 -10.96
CA TYR A 45 8.05 -31.05 -10.19
C TYR A 45 7.31 -32.28 -9.67
N MET A 46 6.02 -32.15 -9.32
CA MET A 46 5.21 -33.30 -8.90
C MET A 46 4.94 -34.26 -10.08
N GLU A 47 4.69 -33.75 -11.28
CA GLU A 47 4.52 -34.54 -12.51
C GLU A 47 5.81 -35.27 -12.90
N ASP A 48 6.96 -34.64 -12.68
CA ASP A 48 8.29 -35.21 -12.94
C ASP A 48 8.78 -36.19 -11.83
N GLY A 49 7.98 -36.41 -10.79
CA GLY A 49 8.32 -37.30 -9.67
C GLY A 49 9.33 -36.71 -8.67
N GLU A 50 9.67 -35.43 -8.78
CA GLU A 50 10.56 -34.69 -7.88
C GLU A 50 9.80 -34.10 -6.68
N SER A 51 9.13 -34.97 -5.91
CA SER A 51 8.19 -34.57 -4.86
C SER A 51 8.76 -33.57 -3.86
N SER A 52 10.04 -33.71 -3.44
CA SER A 52 10.66 -32.77 -2.50
C SER A 52 10.67 -31.33 -3.06
N LYS A 53 11.14 -31.15 -4.30
CA LYS A 53 11.10 -29.85 -5.01
C LYS A 53 9.68 -29.34 -5.19
N GLY A 54 8.76 -30.23 -5.57
CA GLY A 54 7.34 -29.91 -5.65
C GLY A 54 6.79 -29.31 -4.35
N TYR A 55 7.02 -29.97 -3.21
CA TYR A 55 6.55 -29.48 -1.91
C TYR A 55 7.22 -28.17 -1.49
N MET A 56 8.51 -27.97 -1.78
CA MET A 56 9.20 -26.70 -1.53
C MET A 56 8.57 -25.56 -2.34
N MET A 57 8.32 -25.74 -3.64
CA MET A 57 7.66 -24.74 -4.46
C MET A 57 6.24 -24.45 -3.97
N LYS A 58 5.50 -25.47 -3.55
CA LYS A 58 4.17 -25.30 -2.94
C LYS A 58 4.22 -24.44 -1.67
N LEU A 59 5.24 -24.64 -0.84
CA LEU A 59 5.43 -23.86 0.38
C LEU A 59 5.79 -22.39 0.07
N LEU A 60 6.64 -22.13 -0.91
CA LEU A 60 6.96 -20.77 -1.36
C LEU A 60 5.73 -20.08 -1.97
N SER A 61 4.93 -20.83 -2.73
CA SER A 61 3.64 -20.39 -3.26
C SER A 61 2.68 -19.99 -2.14
N LYS A 62 2.54 -20.84 -1.10
CA LYS A 62 1.73 -20.61 0.11
C LYS A 62 2.18 -19.35 0.86
N ALA A 63 3.49 -19.15 1.04
CA ALA A 63 4.02 -17.95 1.68
C ALA A 63 3.68 -16.67 0.90
N CYS A 64 3.75 -16.71 -0.43
CA CYS A 64 3.47 -15.57 -1.30
C CYS A 64 1.98 -15.37 -1.60
N SER A 65 1.08 -16.30 -1.24
CA SER A 65 -0.35 -16.17 -1.55
C SER A 65 -1.11 -15.24 -0.61
N MET A 66 -0.52 -14.87 0.53
CA MET A 66 -1.20 -14.13 1.58
C MET A 66 -1.26 -12.63 1.25
N MET A 67 -2.47 -12.07 1.28
CA MET A 67 -2.72 -10.66 0.99
C MET A 67 -2.24 -9.77 2.14
N PHE A 68 -1.66 -8.63 1.82
CA PHE A 68 -1.30 -7.62 2.83
C PHE A 68 -2.55 -7.03 3.52
N GLU A 69 -2.48 -6.93 4.85
CA GLU A 69 -3.27 -6.03 5.68
C GLU A 69 -2.30 -5.15 6.46
N VAL A 70 -1.59 -4.28 5.74
CA VAL A 70 -0.47 -3.50 6.31
C VAL A 70 -0.88 -2.68 7.54
N LYS A 71 -2.13 -2.26 7.64
CA LYS A 71 -2.63 -1.50 8.81
C LYS A 71 -2.68 -2.33 10.09
N SER A 72 -2.76 -3.66 9.99
CA SER A 72 -2.72 -4.55 11.14
C SER A 72 -1.28 -4.88 11.54
N ILE A 73 -0.93 -4.49 12.76
CA ILE A 73 0.40 -4.75 13.34
C ILE A 73 0.59 -6.24 13.60
N ASN A 74 -0.45 -6.91 14.11
CA ASN A 74 -0.40 -8.30 14.57
C ASN A 74 -0.81 -9.29 13.49
N GLU A 75 -1.68 -8.89 12.57
CA GLU A 75 -2.19 -9.75 11.48
C GLU A 75 -1.92 -9.07 10.13
N PRO A 76 -0.64 -8.86 9.75
CA PRO A 76 -0.28 -8.13 8.53
C PRO A 76 -0.60 -8.91 7.24
N PHE A 77 -1.05 -10.16 7.37
CA PHE A 77 -1.32 -11.07 6.27
C PHE A 77 -2.68 -11.75 6.45
N LYS A 78 -3.53 -11.62 5.44
CA LYS A 78 -4.89 -12.15 5.40
C LYS A 78 -5.06 -13.17 4.27
N PRO A 79 -6.05 -14.06 4.38
CA PRO A 79 -6.35 -14.97 3.28
C PRO A 79 -6.87 -14.16 2.09
N ILE A 80 -6.47 -14.55 0.87
CA ILE A 80 -6.96 -13.92 -0.36
C ILE A 80 -8.40 -14.35 -0.70
N PHE A 81 -8.78 -15.56 -0.30
CA PHE A 81 -10.13 -16.09 -0.47
C PHE A 81 -10.61 -16.73 0.84
N GLN A 82 -11.90 -16.56 1.13
CA GLN A 82 -12.57 -17.15 2.27
C GLN A 82 -13.99 -17.55 1.87
N ASP A 83 -14.32 -18.84 2.04
CA ASP A 83 -15.65 -19.39 1.88
C ASP A 83 -16.30 -19.52 3.26
N PHE A 84 -17.32 -18.70 3.52
CA PHE A 84 -18.03 -18.71 4.80
C PHE A 84 -19.03 -19.86 4.93
N GLN A 85 -19.44 -20.50 3.83
CA GLN A 85 -20.38 -21.62 3.85
C GLN A 85 -19.64 -22.91 4.18
N GLU A 86 -18.52 -23.15 3.50
CA GLU A 86 -17.70 -24.37 3.70
C GLU A 86 -16.65 -24.21 4.82
N GLY A 87 -16.50 -23.01 5.38
CA GLY A 87 -15.53 -22.72 6.43
C GLY A 87 -14.07 -22.84 5.97
N THR A 88 -13.83 -22.74 4.66
CA THR A 88 -12.49 -22.85 4.07
C THR A 88 -11.89 -21.49 3.75
N ARG A 89 -10.57 -21.40 3.69
CA ARG A 89 -9.86 -20.19 3.29
C ARG A 89 -8.51 -20.50 2.67
N SER A 90 -7.97 -19.52 1.95
CA SER A 90 -6.56 -19.51 1.57
C SER A 90 -5.64 -19.41 2.78
N ALA A 91 -4.35 -19.67 2.57
CA ALA A 91 -3.35 -19.69 3.63
C ALA A 91 -3.22 -18.36 4.39
N ILE A 92 -2.89 -18.49 5.68
CA ILE A 92 -2.48 -17.40 6.59
C ILE A 92 -1.21 -17.84 7.35
N PRO A 93 -0.53 -16.93 8.06
CA PRO A 93 0.72 -17.25 8.75
C PRO A 93 0.61 -18.39 9.78
N GLU A 94 -0.53 -18.52 10.46
CA GLU A 94 -0.80 -19.55 11.46
C GLU A 94 -0.86 -20.97 10.87
N ASP A 95 -1.00 -21.11 9.55
CA ASP A 95 -0.96 -22.43 8.89
C ASP A 95 0.47 -22.96 8.72
N LEU A 96 1.49 -22.14 9.00
CA LEU A 96 2.87 -22.55 8.83
C LEU A 96 3.32 -23.45 9.97
N THR A 97 3.83 -24.63 9.62
CA THR A 97 4.34 -25.58 10.62
C THR A 97 5.73 -25.17 11.11
N VAL A 98 6.17 -25.74 12.24
CA VAL A 98 7.53 -25.52 12.75
C VAL A 98 8.59 -25.96 11.75
N ASP A 99 8.37 -27.08 11.06
CA ASP A 99 9.31 -27.60 10.06
C ASP A 99 9.38 -26.69 8.82
N GLU A 100 8.24 -26.14 8.37
CA GLU A 100 8.18 -25.15 7.30
C GLU A 100 8.95 -23.87 7.67
N LEU A 101 8.80 -23.40 8.91
CA LEU A 101 9.54 -22.23 9.42
C LEU A 101 11.05 -22.51 9.58
N CYS A 102 11.43 -23.69 10.06
CA CYS A 102 12.83 -24.11 10.14
C CYS A 102 13.46 -24.19 8.74
N PHE A 103 12.72 -24.68 7.75
CA PHE A 103 13.17 -24.69 6.36
C PHE A 103 13.39 -23.28 5.82
N PHE A 104 12.43 -22.37 6.01
CA PHE A 104 12.56 -20.96 5.67
C PHE A 104 13.79 -20.30 6.28
N GLU A 105 14.05 -20.54 7.57
CA GLU A 105 15.24 -20.06 8.27
C GLU A 105 16.52 -20.62 7.64
N GLY A 106 16.54 -21.91 7.27
CA GLY A 106 17.69 -22.57 6.64
C GLY A 106 18.01 -22.13 5.22
N ILE A 107 17.03 -21.60 4.47
CA ILE A 107 17.24 -21.13 3.09
C ILE A 107 17.37 -19.60 2.96
N LEU A 108 17.10 -18.84 4.03
CA LEU A 108 16.98 -17.38 3.94
C LEU A 108 18.24 -16.70 3.39
N SER A 109 19.43 -17.24 3.68
CA SER A 109 20.71 -16.74 3.16
C SER A 109 20.89 -16.96 1.66
N GLU A 110 20.25 -18.00 1.10
CA GLU A 110 20.36 -18.39 -0.30
C GLU A 110 19.39 -17.66 -1.23
N VAL A 111 18.30 -17.12 -0.67
CA VAL A 111 17.34 -16.33 -1.42
C VAL A 111 17.97 -14.99 -1.77
N ASP A 112 17.96 -14.58 -3.03
CA ASP A 112 18.47 -13.31 -3.55
C ASP A 112 17.36 -12.44 -4.16
N ASP A 113 16.25 -13.04 -4.58
CA ASP A 113 15.04 -12.31 -4.98
C ASP A 113 14.44 -11.49 -3.83
N ILE A 114 14.14 -10.22 -4.13
CA ILE A 114 13.72 -9.22 -3.15
C ILE A 114 12.34 -9.55 -2.57
N TRP A 115 11.40 -9.95 -3.43
CA TRP A 115 10.03 -10.26 -3.01
C TRP A 115 10.01 -11.49 -2.09
N LEU A 116 10.64 -12.58 -2.53
CA LEU A 116 10.65 -13.83 -1.78
C LEU A 116 11.40 -13.66 -0.44
N LYS A 117 12.56 -13.00 -0.46
CA LYS A 117 13.34 -12.72 0.75
C LYS A 117 12.53 -11.93 1.76
N ALA A 118 11.86 -10.86 1.32
CA ALA A 118 11.05 -10.03 2.19
C ALA A 118 9.92 -10.84 2.85
N ARG A 119 9.19 -11.63 2.06
CA ARG A 119 8.07 -12.44 2.57
C ARG A 119 8.50 -13.50 3.56
N ILE A 120 9.55 -14.26 3.24
CA ILE A 120 10.06 -15.30 4.12
C ILE A 120 10.53 -14.69 5.45
N ALA A 121 11.33 -13.61 5.39
CA ALA A 121 11.84 -12.96 6.58
C ALA A 121 10.72 -12.36 7.46
N ASP A 122 9.67 -11.78 6.86
CA ASP A 122 8.53 -11.22 7.61
C ASP A 122 7.69 -12.33 8.26
N LEU A 123 7.46 -13.45 7.58
CA LEU A 123 6.79 -14.63 8.14
C LEU A 123 7.59 -15.25 9.28
N LEU A 124 8.92 -15.34 9.15
CA LEU A 124 9.81 -15.78 10.22
C LEU A 124 9.73 -14.83 11.43
N TRP A 125 9.73 -13.51 11.21
CA TRP A 125 9.54 -12.53 12.29
C TRP A 125 8.20 -12.69 13.02
N LEU A 126 7.14 -12.95 12.26
CA LEU A 126 5.78 -13.08 12.78
C LEU A 126 5.60 -14.38 13.58
N CYS A 127 5.94 -15.51 12.96
CA CYS A 127 5.57 -16.84 13.44
C CYS A 127 6.67 -17.55 14.25
N ARG A 128 7.95 -17.34 13.94
CA ARG A 128 9.04 -18.08 14.61
C ARG A 128 9.18 -17.67 16.06
N LYS A 129 9.40 -18.67 16.93
CA LYS A 129 9.71 -18.50 18.36
C LYS A 129 11.02 -19.22 18.71
N PRO A 130 11.91 -18.59 19.50
CA PRO A 130 11.87 -17.20 19.96
C PRO A 130 11.96 -16.21 18.79
N LYS A 131 11.47 -14.97 18.99
CA LYS A 131 11.56 -13.93 17.95
C LYS A 131 13.02 -13.51 17.76
N LEU A 132 13.45 -13.40 16.52
CA LEU A 132 14.77 -12.87 16.15
C LEU A 132 14.60 -11.54 15.40
N PRO A 133 15.03 -10.40 15.98
CA PRO A 133 14.90 -9.08 15.35
C PRO A 133 15.56 -8.98 13.97
N ASP A 134 16.58 -9.80 13.70
CA ASP A 134 17.26 -9.82 12.41
C ASP A 134 16.34 -10.25 11.26
N HIS A 135 15.35 -11.12 11.51
CA HIS A 135 14.33 -11.44 10.51
C HIS A 135 13.53 -10.19 10.09
N ALA A 136 13.15 -9.35 11.06
CA ALA A 136 12.49 -8.08 10.74
C ALA A 136 13.43 -7.14 9.96
N ARG A 137 14.71 -7.06 10.31
CA ARG A 137 15.70 -6.23 9.60
C ARG A 137 15.90 -6.67 8.15
N ILE A 138 15.97 -7.99 7.91
CA ILE A 138 16.07 -8.56 6.56
C ILE A 138 14.81 -8.20 5.76
N ALA A 139 13.63 -8.37 6.35
CA ALA A 139 12.36 -8.01 5.71
C ALA A 139 12.30 -6.51 5.37
N ILE A 140 12.64 -5.62 6.31
CA ILE A 140 12.70 -4.17 6.10
C ILE A 140 13.59 -3.82 4.91
N ASN A 141 14.82 -4.34 4.89
CA ASN A 141 15.80 -4.05 3.84
C ASN A 141 15.34 -4.56 2.47
N ALA A 142 14.76 -5.75 2.41
CA ALA A 142 14.22 -6.30 1.17
C ALA A 142 13.02 -5.46 0.69
N TYR A 143 12.01 -5.20 1.54
CA TYR A 143 10.84 -4.40 1.17
C TYR A 143 11.19 -3.00 0.65
N ARG A 144 12.12 -2.28 1.29
CA ARG A 144 12.53 -0.93 0.86
C ARG A 144 13.45 -0.92 -0.36
N SER A 145 13.92 -2.09 -0.82
CA SER A 145 14.75 -2.20 -2.03
C SER A 145 13.92 -2.06 -3.32
N HIS A 146 12.59 -2.15 -3.23
CA HIS A 146 11.73 -1.89 -4.39
C HIS A 146 11.74 -0.42 -4.77
N ALA A 147 12.01 -0.12 -6.04
CA ALA A 147 11.97 1.25 -6.56
C ALA A 147 10.59 1.89 -6.38
N ILE A 148 10.55 3.11 -5.83
CA ILE A 148 9.33 3.91 -5.72
C ILE A 148 8.97 4.42 -7.12
N ASN A 149 8.06 3.72 -7.78
CA ASN A 149 7.61 4.06 -9.13
C ASN A 149 6.09 3.91 -9.25
N ALA A 150 5.48 4.74 -10.10
CA ALA A 150 4.03 4.79 -10.21
C ALA A 150 3.40 3.53 -10.84
N LYS A 151 4.14 2.81 -11.70
CA LYS A 151 3.62 1.62 -12.41
C LYS A 151 3.40 0.45 -11.47
N THR A 152 4.33 0.22 -10.54
CA THR A 152 4.26 -0.92 -9.60
C THR A 152 3.76 -0.53 -8.22
N TRP A 153 3.54 0.76 -7.93
CA TRP A 153 3.13 1.21 -6.59
C TRP A 153 1.89 0.50 -6.06
N LYS A 154 0.88 0.30 -6.92
CA LYS A 154 -0.34 -0.43 -6.61
C LYS A 154 -0.23 -1.94 -6.80
N GLN A 155 0.88 -2.43 -7.33
CA GLN A 155 1.23 -3.84 -7.44
C GLN A 155 2.12 -4.24 -6.26
N ASP A 156 1.58 -4.11 -5.05
CA ASP A 156 2.23 -4.39 -3.76
C ASP A 156 3.42 -3.51 -3.34
N VAL A 157 4.10 -2.78 -4.22
CA VAL A 157 5.28 -1.98 -3.80
C VAL A 157 4.92 -0.98 -2.70
N GLY A 158 3.79 -0.27 -2.80
CA GLY A 158 3.33 0.61 -1.72
C GLY A 158 3.09 -0.13 -0.40
N ASN A 159 2.58 -1.37 -0.46
CA ASN A 159 2.41 -2.21 0.73
C ASN A 159 3.76 -2.63 1.33
N CYS A 160 4.76 -2.95 0.49
CA CYS A 160 6.12 -3.23 0.93
C CYS A 160 6.71 -2.05 1.73
N TRP A 161 6.62 -0.82 1.19
CA TRP A 161 7.10 0.39 1.85
C TRP A 161 6.36 0.66 3.18
N GLU A 162 5.04 0.52 3.20
CA GLU A 162 4.27 0.69 4.44
C GLU A 162 4.65 -0.38 5.49
N ARG A 163 4.80 -1.63 5.07
CA ARG A 163 5.19 -2.73 5.95
C ARG A 163 6.59 -2.53 6.53
N ALA A 164 7.55 -2.07 5.72
CA ALA A 164 8.90 -1.74 6.16
C ALA A 164 8.89 -0.67 7.27
N CYS A 165 8.11 0.40 7.12
CA CYS A 165 7.96 1.43 8.15
C CYS A 165 7.39 0.86 9.45
N ARG A 166 6.34 0.03 9.35
CA ARG A 166 5.69 -0.57 10.52
C ARG A 166 6.60 -1.56 11.23
N LEU A 167 7.39 -2.33 10.50
CA LEU A 167 8.42 -3.20 11.08
C LEU A 167 9.47 -2.37 11.83
N CYS A 168 9.96 -1.27 11.25
CA CYS A 168 10.89 -0.36 11.94
C CYS A 168 10.31 0.12 13.27
N LEU A 169 9.04 0.54 13.29
CA LEU A 169 8.35 0.94 14.52
C LEU A 169 8.23 -0.20 15.53
N GLN A 170 7.91 -1.42 15.08
CA GLN A 170 7.81 -2.61 15.95
C GLN A 170 9.13 -2.95 16.65
N ILE A 171 10.25 -2.91 15.92
CA ILE A 171 11.58 -3.21 16.47
C ILE A 171 12.32 -1.98 17.00
N LYS A 172 11.68 -0.81 16.97
CA LYS A 172 12.25 0.49 17.39
C LYS A 172 13.52 0.87 16.63
N ASP A 173 13.61 0.52 15.35
CA ASP A 173 14.69 0.94 14.46
C ASP A 173 14.38 2.29 13.81
N PHE A 174 14.53 3.35 14.61
CA PHE A 174 14.23 4.71 14.17
C PHE A 174 15.24 5.27 13.16
N ALA A 175 16.49 4.77 13.17
CA ALA A 175 17.50 5.18 12.20
C ALA A 175 17.11 4.74 10.78
N THR A 176 16.69 3.48 10.63
CA THR A 176 16.20 2.98 9.33
C THR A 176 14.88 3.66 8.93
N LEU A 177 13.99 3.94 9.88
CA LEU A 177 12.75 4.67 9.61
C LEU A 177 13.00 6.07 9.05
N GLU A 178 13.98 6.80 9.60
CA GLU A 178 14.34 8.15 9.12
C GLU A 178 14.88 8.11 7.67
N LEU A 179 15.62 7.06 7.30
CA LEU A 179 16.08 6.87 5.93
C LEU A 179 14.90 6.61 4.97
N ILE A 180 13.97 5.74 5.37
CA ILE A 180 12.76 5.45 4.59
C ILE A 180 11.91 6.71 4.44
N GLU A 181 11.76 7.50 5.50
CA GLU A 181 11.03 8.77 5.46
C GLU A 181 11.64 9.74 4.44
N LYS A 182 12.97 9.89 4.41
CA LYS A 182 13.67 10.73 3.43
C LYS A 182 13.44 10.25 2.00
N GLU A 183 13.45 8.94 1.76
CA GLU A 183 13.20 8.35 0.44
C GLU A 183 11.76 8.56 -0.03
N LEU A 184 10.78 8.30 0.83
CA LEU A 184 9.35 8.54 0.55
C LEU A 184 9.06 10.02 0.31
N TYR A 185 9.64 10.91 1.11
CA TYR A 185 9.48 12.35 0.92
C TYR A 185 10.15 12.82 -0.37
N SER A 186 11.34 12.33 -0.70
CA SER A 186 12.01 12.63 -1.98
C SER A 186 11.17 12.17 -3.17
N ALA A 187 10.57 10.99 -3.09
CA ALA A 187 9.64 10.49 -4.11
C ALA A 187 8.37 11.35 -4.19
N PHE A 188 7.83 11.81 -3.06
CA PHE A 188 6.69 12.73 -3.03
C PHE A 188 6.99 14.02 -3.79
N LEU A 189 8.26 14.46 -3.80
CA LEU A 189 8.70 15.64 -4.53
C LEU A 189 8.79 15.46 -6.05
N ILE A 190 8.63 14.25 -6.59
CA ILE A 190 8.66 13.96 -8.03
C ILE A 190 7.30 14.24 -8.68
N ASN A 191 7.33 14.72 -9.93
CA ASN A 191 6.13 14.84 -10.77
C ASN A 191 5.94 13.57 -11.59
N TYR A 192 4.79 12.90 -11.42
CA TYR A 192 4.46 11.64 -12.10
C TYR A 192 3.42 11.89 -13.20
N ALA A 193 3.88 12.21 -14.42
CA ALA A 193 3.01 12.56 -15.54
C ALA A 193 1.97 11.46 -15.86
N ASP A 194 2.37 10.19 -15.79
CA ASP A 194 1.52 9.04 -16.11
C ASP A 194 0.71 8.53 -14.91
N SER A 195 0.75 9.21 -13.77
CA SER A 195 0.04 8.77 -12.56
C SER A 195 -0.45 9.95 -11.72
N PRO A 196 -1.67 10.42 -11.99
CA PRO A 196 -2.23 11.61 -11.35
C PRO A 196 -2.48 11.43 -9.84
N PHE A 197 -2.29 10.23 -9.28
CA PHE A 197 -2.51 9.95 -7.85
C PHE A 197 -1.25 9.51 -7.09
N MET A 198 -0.10 9.32 -7.75
CA MET A 198 1.12 8.85 -7.07
C MET A 198 1.53 9.79 -5.93
N VAL A 199 1.50 11.11 -6.17
CA VAL A 199 1.82 12.12 -5.16
C VAL A 199 0.85 12.04 -3.98
N LEU A 200 -0.46 11.90 -4.24
CA LEU A 200 -1.46 11.74 -3.19
C LEU A 200 -1.19 10.48 -2.34
N TRP A 201 -0.91 9.34 -2.97
CA TRP A 201 -0.67 8.09 -2.24
C TRP A 201 0.56 8.15 -1.36
N LEU A 202 1.64 8.79 -1.81
CA LEU A 202 2.84 9.03 -1.01
C LEU A 202 2.54 9.95 0.18
N ALA A 203 1.82 11.05 -0.05
CA ALA A 203 1.43 11.96 1.02
C ALA A 203 0.52 11.29 2.07
N GLN A 204 -0.43 10.47 1.63
CA GLN A 204 -1.29 9.69 2.51
C GLN A 204 -0.48 8.66 3.32
N MET A 205 0.51 8.01 2.71
CA MET A 205 1.38 7.07 3.42
C MET A 205 2.19 7.77 4.52
N LEU A 206 2.83 8.91 4.19
CA LEU A 206 3.55 9.74 5.16
C LEU A 206 2.62 10.15 6.33
N ASP A 207 1.42 10.64 6.02
CA ASP A 207 0.43 11.04 7.03
C ASP A 207 -0.04 9.88 7.92
N ASN A 208 -0.40 8.74 7.32
CA ASN A 208 -0.91 7.57 8.03
C ASN A 208 0.13 6.97 8.98
N LEU A 209 1.42 7.07 8.62
CA LEU A 209 2.54 6.59 9.43
C LEU A 209 3.06 7.65 10.40
N GLY A 210 2.56 8.89 10.32
CA GLY A 210 3.04 10.01 11.13
C GLY A 210 4.49 10.39 10.82
N LEU A 211 4.90 10.28 9.55
CA LEU A 211 6.21 10.67 9.06
C LEU A 211 6.18 12.09 8.48
N ALA A 212 7.34 12.73 8.30
CA ALA A 212 7.52 14.05 7.72
C ALA A 212 6.70 15.14 8.44
N LYS A 213 6.67 15.07 9.78
CA LYS A 213 5.87 15.98 10.63
C LYS A 213 6.33 17.44 10.56
N ASP A 214 7.60 17.66 10.23
CA ASP A 214 8.19 18.98 10.01
C ASP A 214 7.93 19.51 8.58
N LYS A 215 7.22 18.76 7.73
CA LYS A 215 6.94 19.09 6.33
C LYS A 215 5.46 19.34 6.03
N HIS A 216 4.64 19.61 7.05
CA HIS A 216 3.20 19.78 6.86
C HIS A 216 2.87 20.91 5.89
N ALA A 217 3.52 22.07 6.03
CA ALA A 217 3.34 23.21 5.15
C ALA A 217 3.66 22.87 3.67
N GLU A 218 4.82 22.27 3.41
CA GLU A 218 5.26 21.93 2.06
C GLU A 218 4.38 20.85 1.42
N ILE A 219 3.94 19.86 2.21
CA ILE A 219 3.01 18.84 1.74
C ILE A 219 1.67 19.48 1.38
N ALA A 220 1.12 20.32 2.26
CA ALA A 220 -0.16 21.00 2.05
C ALA A 220 -0.14 21.84 0.78
N GLN A 221 0.88 22.69 0.64
CA GLN A 221 1.05 23.60 -0.50
C GLN A 221 1.16 22.83 -1.82
N ARG A 222 1.96 21.76 -1.85
CA ARG A 222 2.11 20.97 -3.07
C ARG A 222 0.81 20.28 -3.48
N LEU A 223 0.09 19.69 -2.53
CA LEU A 223 -1.20 19.04 -2.79
C LEU A 223 -2.22 20.07 -3.31
N PHE A 224 -2.26 21.26 -2.71
CA PHE A 224 -3.12 22.36 -3.15
C PHE A 224 -2.80 22.81 -4.59
N ILE A 225 -1.52 23.01 -4.93
CA ILE A 225 -1.10 23.38 -6.29
C ILE A 225 -1.49 22.31 -7.33
N ILE A 226 -1.38 21.02 -6.99
CA ILE A 226 -1.82 19.94 -7.87
C ILE A 226 -3.33 19.98 -8.06
N ALA A 227 -4.09 20.17 -6.98
CA ALA A 227 -5.54 20.32 -7.05
C ALA A 227 -5.97 21.51 -7.90
N GLN A 228 -5.23 22.64 -7.84
CA GLN A 228 -5.47 23.79 -8.71
C GLN A 228 -5.33 23.45 -10.19
N LYS A 229 -4.26 22.75 -10.57
CA LYS A 229 -4.06 22.30 -11.95
C LYS A 229 -5.13 21.32 -12.41
N MET A 230 -5.56 20.40 -11.55
CA MET A 230 -6.68 19.49 -11.84
C MET A 230 -7.98 20.27 -12.07
N HIS A 231 -8.21 21.31 -11.29
CA HIS A 231 -9.38 22.16 -11.41
C HIS A 231 -9.36 23.01 -12.71
N GLU A 232 -8.19 23.45 -13.17
CA GLU A 232 -8.02 24.09 -14.50
C GLU A 232 -8.35 23.12 -15.66
N SER A 233 -8.14 21.82 -15.44
CA SER A 233 -8.46 20.74 -16.39
C SER A 233 -9.88 20.15 -16.20
N ASN A 234 -10.74 20.75 -15.38
CA ASN A 234 -12.08 20.26 -15.02
C ASN A 234 -12.13 18.88 -14.35
N GLU A 235 -11.02 18.43 -13.73
CA GLU A 235 -10.94 17.18 -12.96
C GLU A 235 -11.35 17.40 -11.50
N PHE A 236 -12.57 17.93 -11.29
CA PHE A 236 -13.02 18.40 -9.97
C PHE A 236 -13.07 17.30 -8.90
N ASP A 237 -13.47 16.09 -9.26
CA ASP A 237 -13.51 14.96 -8.33
C ASP A 237 -12.12 14.55 -7.84
N ASN A 238 -11.17 14.43 -8.76
CA ASN A 238 -9.79 14.11 -8.44
C ASN A 238 -9.16 15.18 -7.55
N ALA A 239 -9.39 16.47 -7.87
CA ALA A 239 -8.87 17.60 -7.11
C ALA A 239 -9.30 17.55 -5.62
N ARG A 240 -10.52 17.12 -5.32
CA ARG A 240 -11.03 17.06 -3.94
C ARG A 240 -10.23 16.09 -3.05
N PHE A 241 -9.76 14.96 -3.59
CA PHE A 241 -8.91 14.05 -2.81
C PHE A 241 -7.60 14.70 -2.34
N TYR A 242 -7.02 15.54 -3.19
CA TYR A 242 -5.82 16.32 -2.85
C TYR A 242 -6.13 17.41 -1.81
N LEU A 243 -7.23 18.14 -2.01
CA LEU A 243 -7.62 19.23 -1.12
C LEU A 243 -7.99 18.74 0.28
N GLU A 244 -8.66 17.61 0.44
CA GLU A 244 -9.02 17.10 1.77
C GLU A 244 -7.76 16.74 2.59
N LEU A 245 -6.72 16.21 1.94
CA LEU A 245 -5.44 15.99 2.62
C LEU A 245 -4.71 17.32 2.87
N ALA A 246 -4.75 18.28 1.94
CA ALA A 246 -4.18 19.62 2.13
C ALA A 246 -4.82 20.34 3.33
N VAL A 247 -6.16 20.32 3.46
CA VAL A 247 -6.92 20.83 4.60
C VAL A 247 -6.37 20.27 5.91
N LYS A 248 -6.21 18.95 6.00
CA LYS A 248 -5.65 18.30 7.19
C LYS A 248 -4.24 18.79 7.49
N LYS A 249 -3.40 18.96 6.47
CA LYS A 249 -2.01 19.41 6.65
C LYS A 249 -1.91 20.87 7.05
N TYR A 250 -2.68 21.77 6.44
CA TYR A 250 -2.75 23.16 6.88
C TYR A 250 -3.26 23.30 8.32
N GLN A 251 -4.23 22.49 8.73
CA GLN A 251 -4.67 22.44 10.13
C GLN A 251 -3.55 21.99 11.09
N GLN A 252 -2.79 20.96 10.71
CA GLN A 252 -1.66 20.47 11.51
C GLN A 252 -0.53 21.50 11.61
N ASP A 253 -0.35 22.31 10.57
CA ASP A 253 0.62 23.41 10.51
C ASP A 253 0.12 24.72 11.15
N LYS A 254 -1.20 24.81 11.42
CA LYS A 254 -1.91 26.01 11.89
C LYS A 254 -1.92 27.17 10.89
N ASP A 255 -1.85 26.87 9.60
CA ASP A 255 -2.05 27.84 8.52
C ASP A 255 -3.56 28.02 8.25
N GLU A 256 -4.14 29.08 8.83
CA GLU A 256 -5.56 29.39 8.66
C GLU A 256 -5.93 29.77 7.22
N GLN A 257 -5.02 30.45 6.50
CA GLN A 257 -5.30 30.92 5.14
C GLN A 257 -5.32 29.75 4.16
N GLY A 258 -4.27 28.92 4.15
CA GLY A 258 -4.22 27.72 3.30
C GLY A 258 -5.35 26.74 3.59
N TRP A 259 -5.73 26.62 4.88
CA TRP A 259 -6.89 25.84 5.29
C TRP A 259 -8.20 26.36 4.69
N LEU A 260 -8.48 27.66 4.82
CA LEU A 260 -9.69 28.29 4.28
C LEU A 260 -9.75 28.22 2.75
N ASP A 261 -8.64 28.52 2.08
CA ASP A 261 -8.54 28.47 0.62
C ASP A 261 -8.80 27.06 0.09
N SER A 262 -8.30 26.03 0.78
CA SER A 262 -8.58 24.64 0.44
C SER A 262 -10.05 24.26 0.62
N LEU A 263 -10.70 24.70 1.72
CA LEU A 263 -12.12 24.44 1.95
C LEU A 263 -13.02 25.12 0.90
N ILE A 264 -12.71 26.38 0.55
CA ILE A 264 -13.42 27.10 -0.50
C ILE A 264 -13.27 26.39 -1.83
N MET A 265 -12.06 25.94 -2.14
CA MET A 265 -11.80 25.23 -3.38
C MET A 265 -12.54 23.89 -3.46
N ILE A 266 -12.67 23.15 -2.34
CA ILE A 266 -13.51 21.93 -2.29
C ILE A 266 -14.96 22.25 -2.62
N ALA A 267 -15.52 23.29 -2.01
CA ALA A 267 -16.91 23.70 -2.26
C ALA A 267 -17.13 24.11 -3.72
N LYS A 268 -16.20 24.91 -4.27
CA LYS A 268 -16.22 25.36 -5.67
C LYS A 268 -16.08 24.20 -6.65
N SER A 269 -15.26 23.19 -6.34
CA SER A 269 -15.15 21.97 -7.16
C SER A 269 -16.49 21.23 -7.27
N HIS A 270 -17.31 21.20 -6.21
CA HIS A 270 -18.64 20.59 -6.28
C HIS A 270 -19.63 21.43 -7.09
N GLU A 271 -19.59 22.76 -6.94
CA GLU A 271 -20.40 23.70 -7.73
C GLU A 271 -20.12 23.56 -9.23
N LEU A 272 -18.85 23.60 -9.64
CA LEU A 272 -18.50 23.52 -11.06
C LEU A 272 -18.74 22.13 -11.67
N GLU A 273 -18.60 21.07 -10.88
CA GLU A 273 -19.00 19.75 -11.34
C GLU A 273 -20.52 19.67 -11.51
N ALA A 274 -21.31 20.31 -10.64
CA ALA A 274 -22.75 20.39 -10.81
C ALA A 274 -23.14 21.15 -12.08
N ASP A 275 -22.50 22.30 -12.34
CA ASP A 275 -22.68 23.07 -13.57
C ASP A 275 -22.43 22.20 -14.80
N GLN A 276 -21.30 21.47 -14.82
CA GLN A 276 -20.94 20.57 -15.92
C GLN A 276 -21.97 19.44 -16.11
N ARG A 277 -22.43 18.83 -15.00
CA ARG A 277 -23.38 17.71 -15.02
C ARG A 277 -24.81 18.15 -15.29
N SER A 278 -25.16 19.43 -15.11
CA SER A 278 -26.53 19.92 -15.27
C SER A 278 -27.09 19.69 -16.69
N ALA A 279 -26.21 19.69 -17.69
CA ALA A 279 -26.55 19.38 -19.07
C ALA A 279 -26.79 17.88 -19.32
N GLU A 280 -26.19 17.00 -18.51
CA GLU A 280 -26.29 15.53 -18.65
C GLU A 280 -27.38 14.93 -17.77
N SER A 281 -27.42 15.34 -16.51
CA SER A 281 -28.32 14.81 -15.48
C SER A 281 -28.54 15.82 -14.36
N MET A 282 -29.73 16.41 -14.33
CA MET A 282 -30.14 17.31 -13.25
C MET A 282 -30.11 16.62 -11.88
N MET A 283 -30.35 15.30 -11.83
CA MET A 283 -30.28 14.54 -10.58
C MET A 283 -28.86 14.49 -10.01
N ILE A 284 -27.85 14.22 -10.85
CA ILE A 284 -26.45 14.20 -10.43
C ILE A 284 -25.99 15.62 -10.07
N ALA A 285 -26.38 16.61 -10.88
CA ALA A 285 -26.06 18.01 -10.63
C ALA A 285 -26.59 18.49 -9.27
N ASN A 286 -27.86 18.22 -8.95
CA ASN A 286 -28.45 18.56 -7.65
C ASN A 286 -27.66 17.94 -6.49
N GLY A 287 -27.27 16.67 -6.61
CA GLY A 287 -26.43 16.02 -5.59
C GLY A 287 -25.06 16.69 -5.41
N CYS A 288 -24.48 17.24 -6.48
CA CYS A 288 -23.25 18.02 -6.39
C CYS A 288 -23.49 19.43 -5.81
N TYR A 289 -24.56 20.13 -6.18
CA TYR A 289 -24.92 21.42 -5.58
C TYR A 289 -25.16 21.31 -4.06
N GLU A 290 -25.85 20.26 -3.62
CA GLU A 290 -26.03 19.99 -2.19
C GLU A 290 -24.68 19.85 -1.47
N LYS A 291 -23.73 19.12 -2.06
CA LYS A 291 -22.36 19.00 -1.53
C LYS A 291 -21.61 20.32 -1.56
N ALA A 292 -21.80 21.16 -2.56
CA ALA A 292 -21.22 22.50 -2.63
C ALA A 292 -21.72 23.38 -1.48
N ILE A 293 -23.05 23.42 -1.26
CA ILE A 293 -23.66 24.15 -0.14
C ILE A 293 -23.13 23.65 1.21
N GLN A 294 -23.04 22.33 1.41
CA GLN A 294 -22.44 21.76 2.61
C GLN A 294 -20.97 22.16 2.76
N GLY A 295 -20.20 22.13 1.66
CA GLY A 295 -18.81 22.57 1.60
C GLY A 295 -18.65 24.02 2.04
N TYR A 296 -19.41 24.94 1.44
CA TYR A 296 -19.43 26.36 1.80
C TYR A 296 -19.83 26.60 3.26
N ARG A 297 -20.74 25.78 3.80
CA ARG A 297 -21.14 25.86 5.22
C ARG A 297 -20.04 25.40 6.20
N ARG A 298 -19.03 24.64 5.76
CA ARG A 298 -17.83 24.32 6.57
C ARG A 298 -16.98 25.56 6.87
N ILE A 299 -17.12 26.64 6.10
CA ILE A 299 -16.37 27.89 6.31
C ILE A 299 -16.88 28.60 7.56
N PRO A 300 -16.00 28.96 8.51
CA PRO A 300 -16.39 29.69 9.72
C PRO A 300 -17.08 31.01 9.40
N VAL A 301 -18.13 31.34 10.16
CA VAL A 301 -18.95 32.54 9.96
C VAL A 301 -18.11 33.81 9.86
N LYS A 302 -17.08 33.94 10.71
CA LYS A 302 -16.17 35.11 10.72
C LYS A 302 -15.43 35.33 9.40
N ASN A 303 -15.26 34.28 8.58
CA ASN A 303 -14.54 34.32 7.31
C ASN A 303 -15.48 34.38 6.09
N ARG A 304 -16.80 34.15 6.26
CA ARG A 304 -17.74 34.02 5.13
C ARG A 304 -17.84 35.26 4.24
N ILE A 305 -17.76 36.44 4.86
CA ILE A 305 -17.81 37.72 4.13
C ILE A 305 -16.64 37.83 3.14
N ALA A 306 -15.43 37.40 3.54
CA ALA A 306 -14.24 37.52 2.70
C ALA A 306 -14.30 36.63 1.44
N TYR A 307 -15.08 35.55 1.47
CA TYR A 307 -15.21 34.59 0.37
C TYR A 307 -16.58 34.61 -0.30
N ASP A 308 -17.43 35.58 0.05
CA ASP A 308 -18.78 35.74 -0.49
C ASP A 308 -19.65 34.48 -0.35
N VAL A 309 -19.48 33.75 0.75
CA VAL A 309 -20.07 32.41 0.95
C VAL A 309 -21.59 32.43 0.90
N ASP A 310 -22.22 33.41 1.55
CA ASP A 310 -23.69 33.42 1.67
C ASP A 310 -24.36 33.72 0.32
N ASN A 311 -23.76 34.56 -0.53
CA ASN A 311 -24.25 34.82 -1.89
C ASN A 311 -24.08 33.58 -2.78
N ARG A 312 -22.92 32.90 -2.70
CA ARG A 312 -22.70 31.63 -3.41
C ARG A 312 -23.73 30.58 -3.03
N VAL A 313 -24.03 30.42 -1.75
CA VAL A 313 -25.04 29.45 -1.30
C VAL A 313 -26.44 29.82 -1.78
N GLN A 314 -26.77 31.10 -1.92
CA GLN A 314 -28.07 31.54 -2.44
C GLN A 314 -28.22 31.35 -3.95
N SER A 315 -27.11 31.32 -4.71
CA SER A 315 -27.13 31.16 -6.17
C SER A 315 -27.20 29.72 -6.66
N LEU A 316 -27.03 28.73 -5.77
CA LEU A 316 -27.07 27.29 -6.08
C LEU A 316 -28.44 26.71 -5.74
#